data_AF-A0A6G7YM63-F1
#
_entry.id   AF-A0A6G7YM63-F1
#
_cell.length_a   1.000
_cell.length_b   1.000
_cell.length_c   1.000
_cell.angle_alpha   90.00
_cell.angle_beta   90.00
_cell.angle_gamma   90.00
#
_symmetry.space_group_name_H-M   'P 1'
#
loop_
_entity.id
_entity.type
_entity.pdbx_description
1 polymer ?
#
loop_
_entity_poly.entity_id
_entity_poly.type
_entity_poly.pdbx_seq_one_letter_code
_entity_poly.pdbx_strand_id
1 'polypeptide(L)' 'MGERHVVSLRVPGPEAPAVVARLTDGIEEAEFTIPGQIVADIALTGAPQARNDGSIEVSLEALTIGD' A
#
# COMPACT_ATOMS: atom_id res chain seq x y z
N MET A 1 -20.30 8.78 0.69
CA MET A 1 -19.68 9.09 -0.64
C MET A 1 -18.41 8.26 -0.83
N GLY A 2 -17.94 8.01 -2.06
CA GLY A 2 -16.66 7.28 -2.30
C GLY A 2 -15.45 8.21 -2.30
N GLU A 3 -14.36 7.81 -1.65
CA GLU A 3 -13.11 8.59 -1.55
C GLU A 3 -11.90 7.74 -1.94
N ARG A 4 -10.97 8.35 -2.71
CA ARG A 4 -9.74 7.69 -3.19
C ARG A 4 -8.53 8.26 -2.46
N HIS A 5 -7.81 7.37 -1.80
CA HIS A 5 -6.63 7.67 -0.99
C HIS A 5 -5.40 7.16 -1.70
N VAL A 6 -4.33 7.95 -1.70
CA VAL A 6 -3.02 7.54 -2.20
C VAL A 6 -2.00 7.74 -1.10
N VAL A 7 -1.20 6.71 -0.83
CA VAL A 7 -0.11 6.78 0.14
C VAL A 7 1.17 6.23 -0.48
N SER A 8 2.26 6.95 -0.26
CA SER A 8 3.61 6.50 -0.61
C SER A 8 4.39 6.20 0.66
N LEU A 9 4.92 4.99 0.74
CA LEU A 9 5.72 4.48 1.84
C LEU A 9 7.16 4.32 1.36
N ARG A 10 8.11 4.63 2.23
CA ARG A 10 9.54 4.41 1.99
C ARG A 10 10.08 3.44 3.03
N VAL A 11 10.68 2.35 2.55
CA VAL A 11 11.26 1.30 3.38
C VAL A 11 12.80 1.39 3.27
N PRO A 12 13.50 1.90 4.28
CA PRO A 12 14.96 2.00 4.26
C PRO A 12 15.66 0.72 4.73
N GLY A 13 16.94 0.60 4.40
CA GLY A 13 17.84 -0.41 4.96
C GLY A 13 17.94 -1.70 4.15
N PRO A 14 18.87 -2.59 4.52
CA PRO A 14 19.18 -3.81 3.74
C PRO A 14 18.02 -4.82 3.71
N GLU A 15 17.13 -4.76 4.69
CA GLU A 15 15.93 -5.62 4.80
C GLU A 15 14.77 -5.12 3.92
N ALA A 16 14.91 -3.98 3.24
CA ALA A 16 13.82 -3.37 2.47
C ALA A 16 13.16 -4.33 1.47
N PRO A 17 13.87 -5.17 0.70
CA PRO A 17 13.24 -6.14 -0.19
C PRO A 17 12.33 -7.13 0.53
N ALA A 18 12.75 -7.66 1.68
CA ALA A 18 11.97 -8.63 2.45
C ALA A 18 10.74 -7.99 3.10
N VAL A 19 10.88 -6.77 3.62
CA VAL A 19 9.78 -6.00 4.20
C VAL A 19 8.76 -5.64 3.12
N VAL A 20 9.20 -5.16 1.96
CA VAL A 20 8.31 -4.83 0.84
C VAL A 20 7.59 -6.06 0.34
N ALA A 21 8.29 -7.18 0.12
CA ALA A 21 7.66 -8.42 -0.30
C ALA A 21 6.53 -8.82 0.67
N ARG A 22 6.79 -8.78 1.97
CA ARG A 22 5.77 -9.09 3.00
C ARG A 22 4.63 -8.08 3.04
N LEU A 23 4.91 -6.80 2.81
CA LEU A 23 3.91 -5.73 2.82
C LEU A 23 2.94 -5.87 1.63
N THR A 24 3.46 -6.28 0.47
CA THR A 24 2.69 -6.34 -0.78
C THR A 24 2.07 -7.71 -1.05
N ASP A 25 2.50 -8.75 -0.35
CA ASP A 25 1.98 -10.11 -0.52
C ASP A 25 0.49 -10.17 -0.12
N GLY A 26 -0.36 -10.50 -1.10
CA GLY A 26 -1.79 -10.67 -0.90
C GLY A 26 -2.58 -9.39 -0.57
N ILE A 27 -2.00 -8.21 -0.81
CA ILE A 27 -2.62 -6.95 -0.36
C ILE A 27 -3.93 -6.63 -1.09
N GLU A 28 -4.05 -7.01 -2.36
CA GLU A 28 -5.25 -6.77 -3.18
C GLU A 28 -6.40 -7.70 -2.80
N GLU A 29 -6.08 -8.88 -2.26
CA GLU A 29 -7.06 -9.86 -1.79
C GLU A 29 -7.38 -9.73 -0.29
N ALA A 30 -6.67 -8.86 0.43
CA ALA A 30 -6.83 -8.70 1.86
C ALA A 30 -8.11 -7.93 2.22
N GLU A 31 -8.83 -8.42 3.22
CA GLU A 31 -10.01 -7.74 3.75
C GLU A 31 -9.61 -6.73 4.84
N PHE A 32 -10.02 -5.47 4.66
CA PHE A 32 -9.74 -4.39 5.61
C PHE A 32 -11.03 -3.89 6.27
N THR A 33 -10.96 -3.64 7.57
CA THR A 33 -12.03 -2.98 8.32
C THR A 33 -11.51 -1.68 8.91
N ILE A 34 -12.15 -0.57 8.54
CA ILE A 34 -11.90 0.75 9.13
C ILE A 34 -13.18 1.17 9.84
N PRO A 35 -13.15 1.56 11.13
CA PRO A 35 -14.36 2.00 11.81
C PRO A 35 -15.07 3.14 11.06
N GLY A 36 -16.32 2.93 10.67
CA GLY A 36 -17.13 3.91 9.93
C GLY A 36 -16.86 3.97 8.41
N GLN A 37 -15.99 3.11 7.87
CA GLN A 37 -15.69 3.04 6.44
C GLN A 37 -15.47 1.60 5.98
N ILE A 38 -15.79 1.34 4.72
CA ILE A 38 -15.47 0.09 4.04
C ILE A 38 -14.35 0.38 3.05
N VAL A 39 -13.27 -0.39 3.09
CA VAL A 39 -12.29 -0.39 2.00
C VAL A 39 -12.87 -1.26 0.90
N ALA A 40 -13.29 -0.63 -0.19
CA ALA A 40 -13.88 -1.32 -1.33
C ALA A 40 -12.81 -1.93 -2.25
N ASP A 41 -11.63 -1.31 -2.30
CA ASP A 41 -10.52 -1.73 -3.13
C ASP A 41 -9.21 -1.17 -2.57
N ILE A 42 -8.11 -1.91 -2.71
CA ILE A 42 -6.76 -1.45 -2.40
C ILE A 42 -5.76 -2.14 -3.34
N ALA A 43 -4.85 -1.35 -3.92
CA ALA A 43 -3.88 -1.85 -4.88
C ALA A 43 -2.56 -1.08 -4.83
N LEU A 44 -1.53 -1.68 -5.41
CA LEU A 44 -0.28 -1.00 -5.71
C LEU A 44 -0.45 -0.07 -6.92
N THR A 45 0.00 1.18 -6.82
CA THR A 45 0.01 2.10 -7.97
C THR A 45 1.26 1.91 -8.84
N GLY A 46 1.63 0.64 -9.07
CA GLY A 46 2.83 0.23 -9.79
C GLY A 46 3.81 -0.61 -8.97
N ALA A 47 4.85 -1.12 -9.63
CA ALA A 47 5.86 -1.95 -8.97
C ALA A 47 6.68 -1.12 -7.95
N PRO A 48 7.07 -1.70 -6.81
CA PRO A 48 8.00 -1.06 -5.88
C PRO A 48 9.27 -0.56 -6.57
N GLN A 49 9.73 0.64 -6.21
CA GLN A 49 10.84 1.31 -6.87
C GLN A 49 12.06 1.35 -5.95
N ALA A 50 13.16 0.71 -6.35
CA ALA A 50 14.43 0.87 -5.67
C ALA A 50 14.97 2.29 -5.84
N ARG A 51 15.52 2.86 -4.77
CA ARG A 51 16.13 4.19 -4.74
C ARG A 51 17.65 4.08 -4.57
N ASN A 52 18.38 5.13 -4.96
CA ASN A 52 19.85 5.16 -4.95
C ASN A 52 20.46 5.05 -3.54
N ASP A 53 19.68 5.32 -2.50
CA ASP A 53 20.08 5.19 -1.11
C ASP A 53 19.79 3.82 -0.50
N GLY A 54 19.42 2.84 -1.34
CA GLY A 54 19.12 1.48 -0.91
C GLY A 54 17.74 1.30 -0.28
N SER A 55 16.91 2.35 -0.23
CA SER A 55 15.51 2.21 0.15
C SER A 55 14.63 1.74 -1.02
N ILE A 56 13.45 1.23 -0.70
CA ILE A 56 12.40 0.93 -1.68
C ILE A 56 11.19 1.81 -1.40
N GLU A 57 10.67 2.44 -2.44
CA GLU A 57 9.41 3.17 -2.39
C GLU A 57 8.26 2.27 -2.87
N VAL A 58 7.16 2.29 -2.13
CA VAL A 58 5.92 1.56 -2.42
C VAL A 58 4.78 2.57 -2.41
N SER A 59 3.95 2.56 -3.44
CA SER A 59 2.79 3.44 -3.52
C SER A 59 1.51 2.60 -3.61
N LEU A 60 0.54 2.95 -2.79
CA LEU A 60 -0.74 2.26 -2.65
C LEU A 60 -1.86 3.25 -2.93
N GLU A 61 -2.93 2.74 -3.53
CA GLU A 61 -4.19 3.42 -3.70
C GLU A 61 -5.29 2.61 -3.02
N ALA A 62 -6.18 3.26 -2.28
CA ALA A 62 -7.33 2.64 -1.66
C ALA A 62 -8.61 3.42 -1.96
N LEU A 63 -9.69 2.72 -2.27
CA LEU A 63 -11.03 3.27 -2.41
C LEU A 63 -11.83 2.95 -1.14
N THR A 64 -12.30 3.99 -0.46
CA THR A 64 -13.17 3.83 0.72
C THR A 64 -14.60 4.28 0.41
N ILE A 65 -15.56 3.59 1.01
CA ILE A 65 -16.97 3.96 1.01
C ILE A 65 -17.39 4.12 2.47
N GLY A 66 -17.80 5.33 2.82
CA GLY A 66 -18.54 5.62 4.04
C GLY A 66 -19.84 6.33 3.68
N ASP A 67 -20.72 6.52 4.67
CA ASP A 67 -21.91 7.36 4.51
C ASP A 67 -21.53 8.76 3.99
#